data_AF-A0A9D6IGW5-F1
#
_entry.id   AF-A0A9D6IGW5-F1
#
_cell.length_a   1.000
_cell.length_b   1.000
_cell.length_c   1.000
_cell.angle_alpha   90.00
_cell.angle_beta   90.00
_cell.angle_gamma   90.00
#
_symmetry.space_group_name_H-M   'P 1'
#
loop_
_entity.id
_entity.type
_entity.pdbx_description
1 polymer ?
#
loop_
_entity_poly.entity_id
_entity_poly.type
_entity_poly.pdbx_seq_one_letter_code
_entity_poly.pdbx_strand_id
1 'polypeptide(L)'
;MAFRADLLVARKHTRFGQDRFREAIAQAVASLGQFQRVEAERIRRFQHLTLSDERAESLILRSFERGFVSYRALPAVIQEWRQPSHDFGPEPSLWRLFNAWTTVLAPVAKRSPQRFASLTMDLQRMLDDHLPSPTSSGTVPVEATQSA
;
A
#
# COMPACT_ATOMS: atom_id res chain seq x y z
N MET A 1 9.12 0.33 10.55
CA MET A 1 8.93 -0.87 9.71
C MET A 1 7.64 -1.57 10.12
N ALA A 2 6.49 -1.20 9.55
CA ALA A 2 5.19 -1.73 9.96
C ALA A 2 4.78 -2.92 9.08
N PHE A 3 4.62 -4.07 9.73
CA PHE A 3 4.19 -5.36 9.19
C PHE A 3 2.68 -5.33 8.92
N ARG A 4 2.27 -5.61 7.68
CA ARG A 4 0.86 -5.68 7.26
C ARG A 4 0.27 -7.04 7.67
N ALA A 5 -0.54 -7.05 8.72
CA ALA A 5 -1.20 -8.24 9.26
C ALA A 5 -2.55 -8.51 8.58
N ASP A 6 -2.54 -8.92 7.30
CA ASP A 6 -3.73 -9.37 6.57
C ASP A 6 -3.92 -10.90 6.69
N LEU A 7 -4.03 -11.38 7.93
CA LEU A 7 -4.36 -12.78 8.21
C LEU A 7 -5.47 -12.85 9.27
N LEU A 8 -6.60 -12.23 8.95
CA LEU A 8 -7.85 -12.46 9.68
C LEU A 8 -8.41 -13.82 9.26
N VAL A 9 -7.91 -14.90 9.88
CA VAL A 9 -8.59 -16.20 9.85
C VAL A 9 -9.80 -16.12 10.79
N ALA A 10 -10.88 -15.50 10.32
CA ALA A 10 -12.17 -15.59 10.96
C ALA A 10 -12.96 -16.75 10.34
N ARG A 11 -13.12 -17.87 11.06
CA ARG A 11 -14.45 -18.50 11.34
C ARG A 11 -14.39 -19.90 12.00
N LYS A 12 -15.40 -20.07 12.86
CA LYS A 12 -16.01 -21.23 13.53
C LYS A 12 -15.48 -22.63 13.14
N HIS A 13 -14.97 -23.35 14.14
CA HIS A 13 -14.63 -24.79 14.06
C HIS A 13 -15.84 -25.60 13.56
N THR A 14 -15.77 -26.07 12.33
CA THR A 14 -16.66 -27.10 11.78
C THR A 14 -15.88 -28.41 11.66
N ARG A 15 -16.59 -29.54 11.62
CA ARG A 15 -16.07 -30.91 11.78
C ARG A 15 -14.96 -31.34 10.78
N PHE A 16 -14.71 -30.55 9.72
CA PHE A 16 -13.61 -30.70 8.74
C PHE A 16 -12.58 -29.54 8.80
N GLY A 17 -12.52 -28.84 9.93
CA GLY A 17 -11.82 -27.55 10.05
C GLY A 17 -10.30 -27.64 10.03
N GLN A 18 -9.70 -28.76 10.42
CA GLN A 18 -8.23 -28.88 10.46
C GLN A 18 -7.60 -28.89 9.07
N ASP A 19 -8.16 -29.61 8.11
CA ASP A 19 -7.62 -29.69 6.76
C ASP A 19 -7.83 -28.37 6.00
N ARG A 20 -9.02 -27.78 6.13
CA ARG A 20 -9.33 -26.44 5.61
C ARG A 20 -8.45 -25.35 6.22
N PHE A 21 -8.13 -25.46 7.50
CA PHE A 21 -7.26 -24.50 8.21
C PHE A 21 -5.81 -24.62 7.76
N ARG A 22 -5.29 -25.85 7.57
CA ARG A 22 -3.95 -26.07 6.99
C ARG A 22 -3.88 -25.54 5.56
N GLU A 23 -4.90 -25.78 4.75
CA GLU A 23 -5.00 -25.27 3.39
C GLU A 23 -5.06 -23.73 3.37
N ALA A 24 -5.86 -23.10 4.25
CA ALA A 24 -5.93 -21.65 4.38
C ALA A 24 -4.61 -21.02 4.86
N ILE A 25 -3.90 -21.66 5.80
CA ILE A 25 -2.56 -21.23 6.22
C ILE A 25 -1.57 -21.39 5.07
N ALA A 26 -1.57 -22.53 4.37
CA ALA A 26 -0.67 -22.75 3.24
C ALA A 26 -0.91 -21.74 2.11
N GLN A 27 -2.18 -21.43 1.80
CA GLN A 27 -2.55 -20.39 0.84
C GLN A 27 -2.13 -19.00 1.33
N ALA A 28 -2.34 -18.68 2.60
CA ALA A 28 -1.91 -17.41 3.16
C ALA A 28 -0.39 -17.27 3.11
N VAL A 29 0.38 -18.30 3.52
CA VAL A 29 1.84 -18.33 3.46
C VAL A 29 2.33 -18.24 2.00
N ALA A 30 1.73 -18.97 1.06
CA ALA A 30 2.06 -18.87 -0.36
C ALA A 30 1.76 -17.48 -0.93
N SER A 31 0.65 -16.86 -0.49
CA SER A 31 0.28 -15.51 -0.90
C SER A 31 1.27 -14.45 -0.40
N LEU A 32 1.99 -14.68 0.71
CA LEU A 32 2.98 -13.74 1.23
C LEU A 32 4.11 -13.46 0.23
N GLY A 33 4.60 -14.49 -0.48
CA GLY A 33 5.68 -14.32 -1.45
C GLY A 33 5.25 -13.58 -2.72
N GLN A 34 4.01 -13.81 -3.17
CA GLN A 34 3.43 -13.03 -4.28
C GLN A 34 3.13 -11.59 -3.84
N PHE A 35 2.59 -11.43 -2.63
CA PHE A 35 2.28 -10.14 -2.04
C PHE A 35 3.54 -9.28 -1.89
N GLN A 36 4.64 -9.84 -1.37
CA GLN A 36 5.92 -9.13 -1.27
C GLN A 36 6.42 -8.63 -2.62
N ARG A 37 6.29 -9.43 -3.70
CA ARG A 37 6.70 -9.01 -5.05
C ARG A 37 5.85 -7.86 -5.58
N VAL A 38 4.53 -7.96 -5.42
CA VAL A 38 3.58 -6.91 -5.85
C VAL A 38 3.82 -5.62 -5.08
N GLU A 39 4.03 -5.72 -3.77
CA GLU A 39 4.29 -4.57 -2.91
C GLU A 39 5.66 -3.93 -3.23
N ALA A 40 6.71 -4.73 -3.45
CA ALA A 40 8.02 -4.22 -3.85
C ALA A 40 7.94 -3.44 -5.17
N GLU A 41 7.20 -3.94 -6.15
CA GLU A 41 7.00 -3.24 -7.43
C GLU A 41 6.22 -1.94 -7.25
N ARG A 42 5.18 -1.94 -6.41
CA ARG A 42 4.43 -0.72 -6.05
C ARG A 42 5.34 0.32 -5.41
N ILE A 43 6.18 -0.08 -4.45
CA ILE A 43 7.14 0.81 -3.79
C ILE A 43 8.07 1.44 -4.83
N ARG A 44 8.63 0.65 -5.76
CA ARG A 44 9.47 1.19 -6.84
C ARG A 44 8.72 2.24 -7.67
N ARG A 45 7.49 1.94 -8.08
CA ARG A 45 6.65 2.89 -8.84
C ARG A 45 6.41 4.18 -8.07
N PHE A 46 6.15 4.09 -6.76
CA PHE A 46 5.97 5.28 -5.91
C PHE A 46 7.26 6.10 -5.77
N GLN A 47 8.41 5.44 -5.72
CA GLN A 47 9.72 6.11 -5.63
C GLN A 47 10.08 6.87 -6.91
N HIS A 48 9.69 6.34 -8.08
CA HIS A 48 9.98 6.96 -9.38
C HIS A 48 9.01 8.09 -9.77
N LEU A 49 7.89 8.24 -9.08
CA LEU A 49 6.91 9.28 -9.40
C LEU A 49 7.12 10.52 -8.51
N THR A 50 7.83 11.51 -9.03
CA THR A 50 8.01 12.82 -8.39
C THR A 50 6.70 13.60 -8.38
N LEU A 51 6.45 14.32 -7.28
CA LEU A 51 5.28 15.17 -7.07
C LEU A 51 5.70 16.63 -6.97
N SER A 52 4.89 17.51 -7.56
CA SER A 52 4.90 18.92 -7.17
C SER A 52 4.21 19.09 -5.82
N ASP A 53 4.49 20.19 -5.13
CA ASP A 53 3.85 20.50 -3.86
C ASP A 53 2.33 20.65 -4.01
N GLU A 54 1.84 21.29 -5.08
CA GLU A 54 0.40 21.44 -5.32
C GLU A 54 -0.28 20.07 -5.48
N ARG A 55 0.41 19.13 -6.14
CA ARG A 55 -0.10 17.77 -6.32
C ARG A 55 -0.13 17.01 -5.00
N ALA A 56 0.93 17.11 -4.21
CA ALA A 56 1.00 16.48 -2.89
C ALA A 56 -0.09 17.05 -1.95
N GLU A 57 -0.25 18.37 -1.90
CA GLU A 57 -1.27 19.03 -1.09
C GLU A 57 -2.70 18.63 -1.52
N SER A 58 -2.96 18.51 -2.83
CA SER A 58 -4.24 17.99 -3.32
C SER A 58 -4.50 16.55 -2.87
N LEU A 59 -3.50 15.67 -2.92
CA LEU A 59 -3.60 14.28 -2.45
C LEU A 59 -3.83 14.22 -0.93
N ILE A 60 -3.15 15.07 -0.17
CA ILE A 60 -3.34 15.20 1.28
C ILE A 60 -4.78 15.63 1.59
N LEU A 61 -5.31 16.63 0.89
CA LEU A 61 -6.70 17.08 1.09
C LEU A 61 -7.71 15.98 0.74
N ARG A 62 -7.53 15.28 -0.38
CA ARG A 62 -8.38 14.15 -0.78
C ARG A 62 -8.36 13.00 0.24
N SER A 63 -7.21 12.74 0.87
CA SER A 63 -7.11 11.75 1.94
C SER A 63 -7.94 12.12 3.17
N PHE A 64 -8.06 13.42 3.46
CA PHE A 64 -8.90 13.96 4.52
C PHE A 64 -10.38 13.88 4.16
N GLU A 65 -10.76 14.29 2.95
CA GLU A 65 -12.15 14.20 2.47
C GLU A 65 -12.70 12.77 2.50
N ARG A 66 -11.85 11.78 2.19
CA ARG A 66 -12.19 10.35 2.27
C ARG A 66 -12.16 9.77 3.69
N GLY A 67 -11.78 10.56 4.69
CA GLY A 67 -11.72 10.14 6.09
C GLY A 67 -10.53 9.26 6.47
N PHE A 68 -9.55 9.09 5.57
CA PHE A 68 -8.34 8.31 5.86
C PHE A 68 -7.41 9.06 6.82
N VAL A 69 -7.34 10.37 6.65
CA VAL A 69 -6.62 11.29 7.54
C VAL A 69 -7.63 12.14 8.29
N SER A 70 -7.55 12.15 9.62
CA SER A 70 -8.44 12.99 10.44
C SER A 70 -8.01 14.46 10.45
N TYR A 71 -8.94 15.37 10.76
CA TYR A 71 -8.62 16.79 10.98
C TYR A 71 -7.44 17.02 11.93
N ARG A 72 -7.32 16.21 13.00
CA ARG A 72 -6.23 16.32 13.98
C ARG A 72 -4.87 15.84 13.44
N ALA A 73 -4.88 14.94 12.46
CA ALA A 73 -3.67 14.40 11.85
C ALA A 73 -3.20 15.25 10.65
N LEU A 74 -4.12 15.97 10.01
CA LEU A 74 -3.87 16.71 8.78
C LEU A 74 -2.70 17.72 8.90
N PRO A 75 -2.60 18.58 9.94
CA PRO A 75 -1.46 19.49 10.07
C PRO A 75 -0.11 18.77 10.19
N ALA A 76 -0.09 17.63 10.89
CA ALA A 76 1.12 16.83 11.06
C ALA A 76 1.54 16.17 9.74
N VAL A 77 0.59 15.73 8.92
CA VAL A 77 0.89 15.18 7.58
C VAL A 77 1.49 16.25 6.67
N ILE A 78 0.92 17.46 6.66
CA ILE A 78 1.44 18.58 5.87
C ILE A 78 2.86 18.92 6.32
N GLN A 79 3.10 18.97 7.64
CA GLN A 79 4.42 19.23 8.18
C GLN A 79 5.42 18.14 7.82
N GLU A 80 5.05 16.86 7.97
CA GLU A 80 5.90 15.73 7.63
C GLU A 80 6.19 15.65 6.12
N TRP A 81 5.25 16.06 5.27
CA TRP A 81 5.53 16.23 3.84
C TRP A 81 6.59 17.30 3.61
N ARG A 82 6.43 18.50 4.18
CA ARG A 82 7.32 19.65 3.94
C ARG A 82 8.69 19.48 4.58
N GLN A 83 8.74 18.91 5.78
CA GLN A 83 9.92 18.70 6.60
C GLN A 83 9.92 17.26 7.15
N PRO A 84 10.33 16.28 6.33
CA PRO A 84 10.28 14.87 6.71
C PRO A 84 11.26 14.59 7.85
N SER A 85 10.80 13.81 8.83
CA SER A 85 11.58 13.40 9.98
C SER A 85 12.64 12.35 9.66
N HIS A 86 12.52 11.68 8.51
CA HIS A 86 13.43 10.66 8.01
C HIS A 86 13.74 10.89 6.54
N ASP A 87 14.90 10.41 6.10
CA ASP A 87 15.26 10.39 4.69
C ASP A 87 14.45 9.30 3.96
N PHE A 88 13.57 9.73 3.06
CA PHE A 88 12.76 8.87 2.20
C PHE A 88 13.23 8.88 0.74
N GLY A 89 14.45 9.36 0.51
CA GLY A 89 15.02 9.65 -0.80
C GLY A 89 15.13 11.15 -1.05
N PRO A 90 15.98 11.55 -2.01
CA PRO A 90 16.29 12.95 -2.29
C PRO A 90 15.12 13.71 -2.93
N GLU A 91 14.24 13.01 -3.66
CA GLU A 91 13.15 13.62 -4.42
C GLU A 91 11.82 13.67 -3.64
N PRO A 92 10.98 14.69 -3.86
CA PRO A 92 9.62 14.75 -3.34
C PRO A 92 8.72 13.76 -4.09
N SER A 93 8.89 12.47 -3.83
CA SER A 93 8.19 11.38 -4.52
C SER A 93 6.86 11.01 -3.86
N LEU A 94 6.02 10.27 -4.59
CA LEU A 94 4.82 9.63 -4.07
C LEU A 94 5.14 8.71 -2.87
N TRP A 95 6.33 8.10 -2.87
CA TRP A 95 6.84 7.31 -1.75
C TRP A 95 7.05 8.14 -0.49
N ARG A 96 7.63 9.35 -0.60
CA ARG A 96 7.76 10.27 0.52
C ARG A 96 6.41 10.67 1.09
N LEU A 97 5.43 10.96 0.23
CA LEU A 97 4.07 11.30 0.68
C LEU A 97 3.41 10.14 1.44
N PHE A 98 3.55 8.92 0.92
CA PHE A 98 3.04 7.72 1.61
C PHE A 98 3.68 7.55 3.00
N ASN A 99 4.99 7.78 3.10
CA ASN A 99 5.68 7.73 4.38
C ASN A 99 5.24 8.85 5.32
N ALA A 100 4.96 10.06 4.83
CA ALA A 100 4.44 11.15 5.65
C ALA A 100 3.13 10.76 6.35
N TRP A 101 2.19 10.10 5.64
CA TRP A 101 0.99 9.57 6.28
C TRP A 101 1.30 8.49 7.31
N THR A 102 2.10 7.50 6.96
CA THR A 102 2.34 6.34 7.85
C THR A 102 3.14 6.71 9.09
N THR A 103 4.06 7.69 9.01
CA THR A 103 4.76 8.27 10.17
C THR A 103 3.75 8.91 11.12
N VAL A 104 2.87 9.78 10.62
CA VAL A 104 1.86 10.46 11.45
C VAL A 104 0.83 9.49 12.02
N LEU A 105 0.48 8.43 11.28
CA LEU A 105 -0.46 7.40 11.70
C LEU A 105 0.18 6.31 12.57
N ALA A 106 1.50 6.29 12.79
CA ALA A 106 2.19 5.28 13.60
C ALA A 106 1.60 5.08 15.02
N PRO A 107 1.11 6.12 15.75
CA PRO A 107 0.41 5.92 17.01
C PRO A 107 -0.91 5.15 16.90
N VAL A 108 -1.54 5.11 15.72
CA VAL A 108 -2.70 4.26 15.45
C VAL A 108 -2.26 2.79 15.39
N ALA A 109 -1.12 2.48 14.77
CA ALA A 109 -0.58 1.12 14.71
C ALA A 109 -0.41 0.51 16.11
N LYS A 110 0.10 1.29 17.07
CA LYS A 110 0.27 0.84 18.46
C LYS A 110 -1.04 0.55 19.18
N ARG A 111 -2.11 1.29 18.87
CA ARG A 111 -3.43 1.19 19.54
C ARG A 111 -4.36 0.18 18.86
N SER A 112 -4.33 0.14 17.53
CA SER A 112 -5.17 -0.70 16.70
C SER A 112 -4.44 -1.04 15.39
N PRO A 113 -3.68 -2.15 15.37
CA PRO A 113 -2.98 -2.61 14.18
C PRO A 113 -3.89 -2.84 12.97
N GLN A 114 -5.11 -3.37 13.19
CA GLN A 114 -6.07 -3.66 12.13
C GLN A 114 -6.57 -2.37 11.47
N ARG A 115 -6.86 -1.34 12.27
CA ARG A 115 -7.27 -0.03 11.76
C ARG A 115 -6.13 0.63 10.98
N PHE A 116 -4.91 0.57 11.49
CA PHE A 116 -3.74 1.09 10.79
C PHE A 116 -3.51 0.38 9.46
N ALA A 117 -3.62 -0.96 9.42
CA ALA A 117 -3.52 -1.73 8.18
C ALA A 117 -4.60 -1.30 7.17
N SER A 118 -5.85 -1.18 7.59
CA SER A 118 -6.97 -0.73 6.74
C SER A 118 -6.72 0.66 6.15
N LEU A 119 -6.35 1.64 6.99
CA LEU A 119 -6.03 3.00 6.54
C LEU A 119 -4.87 3.03 5.54
N THR A 120 -3.83 2.27 5.83
CA THR A 120 -2.64 2.21 4.96
C THR A 120 -3.00 1.60 3.61
N MET A 121 -3.83 0.56 3.57
CA MET A 121 -4.35 -0.03 2.33
C MET A 121 -5.20 0.95 1.53
N ASP A 122 -6.06 1.71 2.20
CA ASP A 122 -6.94 2.68 1.54
C ASP A 122 -6.14 3.86 0.95
N LEU A 123 -5.11 4.32 1.66
CA LEU A 123 -4.16 5.31 1.15
C LEU A 123 -3.38 4.76 -0.05
N GLN A 124 -2.87 3.54 0.04
CA GLN A 124 -2.17 2.89 -1.08
C GLN A 124 -3.06 2.76 -2.31
N ARG A 125 -4.33 2.36 -2.15
CA ARG A 125 -5.30 2.26 -3.24
C ARG A 125 -5.59 3.64 -3.86
N MET A 126 -5.78 4.65 -3.02
CA MET A 126 -5.97 6.03 -3.50
C MET A 126 -4.78 6.50 -4.34
N LEU A 127 -3.55 6.16 -3.94
CA LEU A 127 -2.36 6.50 -4.71
C LEU A 127 -2.26 5.73 -6.03
N ASP A 128 -2.61 4.44 -6.04
CA ASP A 128 -2.64 3.63 -7.26
C ASP A 128 -3.59 4.24 -8.32
N ASP A 129 -4.75 4.75 -7.91
CA ASP A 129 -5.72 5.41 -8.81
C ASP A 129 -5.11 6.63 -9.54
N HIS A 130 -4.02 7.19 -8.99
CA HIS A 130 -3.34 8.37 -9.51
C HIS A 130 -2.05 8.03 -10.26
N LEU A 131 -1.62 6.77 -10.24
CA LEU A 131 -0.54 6.30 -11.08
C LEU A 131 -1.03 6.20 -12.53
N PRO A 132 -0.19 6.57 -13.52
CA PRO A 132 -0.48 6.20 -14.91
C PRO A 132 -0.64 4.68 -14.96
N SER A 133 -1.71 4.21 -15.62
CA SER A 133 -1.91 2.78 -15.86
C SER A 133 -0.63 2.23 -16.50
N PRO A 134 -0.14 1.04 -16.09
CA PRO A 134 0.99 0.44 -16.78
C PRO A 134 0.58 0.32 -18.25
N THR A 135 1.21 1.10 -19.12
CA THR A 135 0.99 1.01 -20.56
C THR A 135 1.18 -0.45 -20.93
N SER A 136 0.17 -1.05 -21.56
CA SER A 136 0.26 -2.38 -22.16
C SER A 136 1.19 -2.31 -23.37
N SER A 137 2.47 -2.04 -23.16
CA SER A 137 3.52 -2.15 -24.17
C SER A 137 4.28 -3.43 -23.86
N GLY A 138 3.74 -4.53 -24.37
CA GLY A 138 4.26 -5.86 -24.17
C GLY A 138 3.35 -6.94 -24.75
N THR A 139 2.74 -6.70 -25.93
CA THR A 139 2.34 -7.80 -26.79
C THR A 139 3.62 -8.49 -27.22
N VAL A 140 4.03 -9.50 -26.46
CA VAL A 140 4.96 -10.51 -26.98
C VAL A 140 4.19 -11.20 -28.11
N PRO A 141 4.65 -11.17 -29.37
CA PRO A 141 4.07 -12.00 -30.38
C PRO A 141 4.37 -13.44 -29.96
N VAL A 142 3.32 -14.18 -29.61
CA VAL A 142 3.39 -15.64 -29.58
C VAL A 142 3.59 -16.04 -31.04
N GLU A 143 4.85 -16.23 -31.43
CA GLU A 143 5.17 -16.94 -32.67
C GLU A 143 4.54 -18.33 -32.56
N ALA A 144 3.46 -18.49 -33.31
CA ALA A 144 2.89 -19.78 -33.61
C ALA A 144 3.89 -20.54 -34.48
N THR A 145 4.76 -21.35 -33.86
CA THR A 145 5.45 -22.41 -34.58
C THR A 145 4.46 -23.54 -34.81
N GLN A 146 3.77 -23.46 -35.95
CA GLN A 146 3.08 -24.59 -36.57
C GLN A 146 4.10 -25.61 -37.08
N SER A 147 3.71 -26.87 -36.94
CA SER A 147 4.20 -28.12 -37.53
C SER A 147 5.08 -28.06 -38.79
N ALA A 148 6.14 -28.87 -38.76
CA ALA A 148 6.50 -29.82 -39.82
C ALA A 148 7.29 -30.99 -39.21
#